data_AF-A0A924Y0C9-F1
#
_entry.id   AF-A0A924Y0C9-F1
#
_cell.length_a   1.000
_cell.length_b   1.000
_cell.length_c   1.000
_cell.angle_alpha   90.00
_cell.angle_beta   90.00
_cell.angle_gamma   90.00
#
_symmetry.space_group_name_H-M   'P 1'
#
loop_
_entity.id
_entity.type
_entity.pdbx_description
1 polymer ?
#
loop_
_entity_poly.entity_id
_entity_poly.type
_entity_poly.pdbx_seq_one_letter_code
_entity_poly.pdbx_strand_id
1 'polypeptide(L)' 'MRVIQKALTFDDVLLLPAHSRVLPRQVSLKTRLTRKLDLNIPLMSAAMDTVTEA' A
#
# COMPACT_ATOMS: atom_id res chain seq x y z
N MET A 1 15.45 -17.43 25.65
CA MET A 1 15.07 -16.74 24.41
C MET A 1 13.86 -15.86 24.72
N ARG A 2 13.96 -14.52 24.59
CA ARG A 2 12.83 -13.61 24.83
C ARG A 2 12.14 -13.32 23.50
N VAL A 3 10.85 -13.64 23.39
CA VAL A 3 10.02 -13.21 22.25
C VAL A 3 9.71 -11.73 22.45
N ILE A 4 10.11 -10.88 21.49
CA ILE A 4 10.01 -9.42 21.59
C ILE A 4 8.57 -8.95 21.33
N GLN A 5 7.88 -9.53 20.33
CA GLN A 5 6.46 -9.29 20.04
C GLN A 5 5.92 -10.33 19.05
N LYS A 6 4.59 -10.56 19.05
CA LYS A 6 3.90 -11.28 17.97
C LYS A 6 3.84 -10.39 16.71
N ALA A 7 4.33 -10.91 15.58
CA ALA A 7 4.18 -10.29 14.27
C ALA A 7 2.96 -10.91 13.54
N LEU A 8 2.29 -10.11 12.73
CA LEU A 8 1.16 -10.51 11.89
C LEU A 8 1.52 -10.29 10.42
N THR A 9 1.03 -11.15 9.55
CA THR A 9 1.13 -11.10 8.09
C THR A 9 -0.21 -10.68 7.47
N PHE A 10 -0.28 -10.57 6.15
CA PHE A 10 -1.52 -10.16 5.46
C PHE A 10 -2.68 -11.14 5.68
N ASP A 11 -2.39 -12.45 5.73
CA ASP A 11 -3.41 -13.49 5.88
C ASP A 11 -3.96 -13.60 7.31
N ASP A 12 -3.31 -12.95 8.28
CA ASP A 12 -3.72 -12.95 9.68
C ASP A 12 -4.84 -11.94 9.99
N VAL A 13 -5.17 -11.03 9.05
CA VAL A 13 -6.03 -9.88 9.34
C VAL A 13 -7.04 -9.57 8.23
N LEU A 14 -8.16 -8.94 8.62
CA LEU A 14 -9.16 -8.38 7.71
C LEU A 14 -9.44 -6.91 8.07
N LEU A 15 -9.77 -6.11 7.06
CA LEU A 15 -10.28 -4.75 7.26
C LEU A 15 -11.75 -4.81 7.65
N LEU A 16 -12.12 -4.10 8.72
CA LEU A 16 -13.52 -3.94 9.12
C LEU A 16 -14.20 -2.87 8.26
N PRO A 17 -15.38 -3.16 7.68
CA PRO A 17 -16.17 -2.15 6.98
C PRO A 17 -16.59 -1.00 7.89
N ALA A 18 -16.69 0.20 7.34
CA ALA A 18 -17.16 1.40 8.04
C ALA A 18 -18.13 2.19 7.15
N HIS A 19 -18.95 3.04 7.78
CA HIS A 19 -19.86 3.92 7.05
C HIS A 19 -19.10 4.81 6.07
N SER A 20 -19.47 4.79 4.79
CA SER A 20 -18.86 5.61 3.74
C SER A 20 -19.80 6.71 3.25
N ARG A 21 -19.24 7.89 2.96
CA ARG A 21 -19.91 9.00 2.24
C ARG A 21 -19.34 9.21 0.84
N VAL A 22 -18.42 8.36 0.41
CA VAL A 22 -17.71 8.47 -0.88
C VAL A 22 -17.92 7.22 -1.71
N LEU A 23 -18.08 7.39 -3.03
CA LEU A 23 -18.11 6.28 -3.97
C LEU A 23 -16.67 5.87 -4.36
N PRO A 24 -16.40 4.60 -4.67
CA PRO A 24 -15.07 4.14 -5.04
C PRO A 24 -14.40 4.92 -6.18
N ARG A 25 -15.18 5.36 -7.19
CA ARG A 25 -14.68 6.20 -8.30
C ARG A 25 -14.19 7.59 -7.87
N GLN A 26 -14.62 8.07 -6.71
CA GLN A 26 -14.33 9.44 -6.23
C GLN A 26 -13.10 9.50 -5.33
N VAL A 27 -12.51 8.36 -4.96
CA VAL A 27 -11.33 8.32 -4.08
C VAL A 27 -10.09 8.75 -4.85
N SER A 28 -9.21 9.52 -4.20
CA SER A 28 -7.90 9.87 -4.76
C SER A 28 -6.90 8.77 -4.49
N LEU A 29 -6.29 8.23 -5.54
CA LEU A 29 -5.16 7.29 -5.44
C LEU A 29 -3.80 7.99 -5.36
N LYS A 30 -3.77 9.33 -5.40
CA LYS A 30 -2.52 10.08 -5.28
C LYS A 30 -1.84 9.78 -3.94
N THR A 31 -0.55 9.48 -3.99
CA THR A 31 0.27 9.20 -2.82
C THR A 31 1.63 9.87 -2.95
N ARG A 32 2.37 9.94 -1.84
CA ARG A 32 3.71 10.54 -1.80
C ARG A 32 4.77 9.44 -1.64
N LEU A 33 5.71 9.35 -2.58
CA LEU A 33 6.86 8.44 -2.47
C LEU A 33 7.98 9.07 -1.64
N THR A 34 8.28 10.36 -1.88
CA THR A 34 9.25 11.12 -1.07
C THR A 34 8.74 12.55 -0.83
N ARG A 35 9.42 13.34 0.00
CA ARG A 35 9.08 14.77 0.21
C ARG A 35 8.97 15.60 -1.09
N LYS A 36 9.57 15.15 -2.19
CA LYS A 36 9.63 15.85 -3.48
C LYS A 36 8.97 15.09 -4.64
N LEU A 37 8.44 13.89 -4.40
CA LEU A 37 7.93 13.02 -5.46
C LEU A 37 6.56 12.47 -5.07
N ASP A 38 5.55 12.90 -5.81
CA ASP A 38 4.18 12.42 -5.71
C ASP A 38 3.88 11.45 -6.88
N LEU A 39 3.08 10.41 -6.59
CA LEU A 39 2.60 9.43 -7.54
C LEU A 39 1.08 9.60 -7.71
N ASN A 40 0.57 9.41 -8.92
CA ASN A 40 -0.88 9.44 -9.16
C ASN A 40 -1.60 8.16 -8.70
N ILE A 41 -0.86 7.05 -8.58
CA ILE A 41 -1.32 5.75 -8.08
C ILE A 41 -0.27 5.17 -7.12
N PRO A 42 -0.65 4.44 -6.05
CA PRO A 42 0.29 3.92 -5.05
C PRO A 42 0.91 2.59 -5.48
N LEU A 43 1.44 2.54 -6.71
CA LEU A 43 2.07 1.36 -7.28
C LEU A 43 3.44 1.72 -7.83
N MET A 44 4.39 0.80 -7.67
CA MET A 44 5.74 0.90 -8.21
C MET A 44 6.16 -0.50 -8.64
N SER A 45 6.79 -0.61 -9.82
CA SER A 45 7.33 -1.88 -10.28
C SER A 45 8.57 -2.28 -9.47
N ALA A 46 8.80 -3.58 -9.32
CA ALA A 46 9.97 -4.07 -8.61
C ALA A 46 11.23 -3.78 -9.44
N ALA A 47 12.31 -3.36 -8.75
CA ALA A 47 13.63 -3.20 -9.33
C ALA A 47 14.30 -4.57 -9.52
N MET A 48 13.80 -5.33 -10.49
CA MET A 48 14.29 -6.66 -10.84
C MET A 48 14.49 -6.75 -12.34
N ASP A 49 15.55 -7.45 -12.74
CA ASP A 49 15.95 -7.61 -14.15
C ASP A 49 14.83 -8.20 -15.02
N THR A 50 13.96 -9.03 -14.45
CA THR A 50 12.85 -9.68 -15.16
C THR A 50 11.52 -8.92 -15.06
N VAL A 51 11.49 -7.77 -14.39
CA VAL A 51 10.25 -7.03 -14.09
C VAL A 51 10.24 -5.63 -14.69
N THR A 52 11.33 -4.88 -14.59
CA THR A 52 11.37 -3.48 -15.06
C THR A 52 12.57 -3.25 -15.99
N GLU A 53 12.28 -2.84 -17.21
CA GLU A 53 13.24 -2.38 -18.23
C GLU A 53 12.81 -1.00 -18.78
N ALA A 54 13.58 -0.40 -19.69
CA ALA A 54 13.40 0.97 -20.20
C ALA A 54 12.46 1.09 -21.40
#